data_AF-A0A087TL67-F1
#
_entry.id   AF-A0A087TL67-F1
#
_cell.length_a   1.000
_cell.length_b   1.000
_cell.length_c   1.000
_cell.angle_alpha   90.00
_cell.angle_beta   90.00
_cell.angle_gamma   90.00
#
_symmetry.space_group_name_H-M   'P 1'
#
loop_
_entity.id
_entity.type
_entity.pdbx_description
1 polymer ?
#
loop_
_entity_poly.entity_id
_entity_poly.type
_entity_poly.pdbx_seq_one_letter_code
_entity_poly.pdbx_strand_id
1 'polypeptide(L)'
;MQKLKYSENVLFVCEGEVIHLALENGVSQYPKLEGRFPQVSGVSFAFDPKKPPGSRIDPRYIKIGDEYLDMNQKYRFATKMYMHQGRDGYDMLKDCEILLNEEESPELRTAVQNHFQSIKIVTGAVGHKSRHRQSLICLSRRHSVVKMFEESSQPTARAPLRRGFSLDAVAKRNLFKMQDKTSIDKIEYEQCKLEPKIEGRIIILSDEVKEQLEKKR
;
A
#
# COMPACT_ATOMS: atom_id res chain seq x y z
N MET A 1 -33.34 -16.76 -5.42
CA MET A 1 -31.86 -16.75 -5.22
C MET A 1 -31.30 -15.55 -5.98
N GLN A 2 -31.21 -14.41 -5.32
CA GLN A 2 -30.83 -13.14 -5.95
C GLN A 2 -29.29 -13.15 -6.10
N LYS A 3 -28.81 -13.31 -7.34
CA LYS A 3 -27.40 -13.07 -7.65
C LYS A 3 -27.14 -11.59 -7.36
N LEU A 4 -26.32 -11.28 -6.35
CA LEU A 4 -25.68 -9.98 -6.18
C LEU A 4 -24.75 -9.76 -7.39
N LYS A 5 -25.36 -9.36 -8.51
CA LYS A 5 -24.69 -8.75 -9.66
C LYS A 5 -24.59 -7.28 -9.29
N TYR A 6 -23.43 -6.81 -8.84
CA TYR A 6 -22.87 -5.46 -9.05
C TYR A 6 -21.54 -5.43 -8.29
N SER A 7 -20.46 -5.15 -9.00
CA SER A 7 -19.15 -4.88 -8.41
C SER A 7 -19.25 -3.61 -7.58
N GLU A 8 -19.41 -3.74 -6.25
CA GLU A 8 -19.58 -2.57 -5.38
C GLU A 8 -18.32 -1.68 -5.27
N ASN A 9 -17.26 -1.86 -6.07
CA ASN A 9 -16.00 -1.15 -5.89
C ASN A 9 -16.01 0.20 -6.63
N VAL A 10 -15.39 1.21 -6.06
CA VAL A 10 -15.21 2.53 -6.67
C VAL A 10 -13.81 3.04 -6.38
N LEU A 11 -13.22 3.73 -7.36
CA LEU A 11 -11.96 4.46 -7.21
C LEU A 11 -12.25 5.94 -7.43
N PHE A 12 -11.84 6.78 -6.50
CA PHE A 12 -12.01 8.23 -6.60
C PHE A 12 -10.76 8.99 -6.14
N VAL A 13 -10.72 10.28 -6.44
CA VAL A 13 -9.70 11.21 -5.94
C VAL A 13 -10.27 12.02 -4.77
N CYS A 14 -9.48 12.15 -3.71
CA CYS A 14 -9.81 12.98 -2.56
C CYS A 14 -8.54 13.64 -1.99
N GLU A 15 -8.72 14.73 -1.25
CA GLU A 15 -7.62 15.41 -0.54
C GLU A 15 -7.28 14.67 0.77
N GLY A 16 -6.09 14.92 1.31
CA GLY A 16 -5.64 14.30 2.55
C GLY A 16 -6.56 14.57 3.74
N GLU A 17 -7.18 15.75 3.79
CA GLU A 17 -8.20 16.09 4.78
C GLU A 17 -9.38 15.10 4.77
N VAL A 18 -9.88 14.74 3.58
CA VAL A 18 -10.98 13.77 3.44
C VAL A 18 -10.58 12.41 3.97
N ILE A 19 -9.32 11.99 3.75
CA ILE A 19 -8.78 10.73 4.30
C ILE A 19 -8.75 10.79 5.83
N HIS A 20 -8.26 11.89 6.40
CA HIS A 20 -8.24 12.06 7.87
C HIS A 20 -9.65 11.97 8.46
N LEU A 21 -10.61 12.68 7.88
CA LEU A 21 -12.02 12.63 8.30
C LEU A 21 -12.63 11.23 8.18
N ALA A 22 -12.33 10.51 7.09
CA ALA A 22 -12.80 9.15 6.89
C ALA A 22 -12.23 8.18 7.96
N LEU A 23 -10.94 8.33 8.32
CA LEU A 23 -10.33 7.52 9.38
C LEU A 23 -10.91 7.86 10.76
N GLU A 24 -11.14 9.15 11.05
CA GLU A 24 -11.80 9.61 12.28
C GLU A 24 -13.20 9.01 12.42
N ASN A 25 -14.00 9.06 11.35
CA ASN A 25 -15.30 8.40 11.33
C ASN A 25 -15.15 6.89 11.58
N GLY A 26 -14.18 6.25 10.92
CA GLY A 26 -13.90 4.82 11.07
C GLY A 26 -13.70 4.35 12.52
N VAL A 27 -13.03 5.15 13.34
CA VAL A 27 -12.77 4.82 14.76
C VAL A 27 -13.71 5.52 15.73
N SER A 28 -14.67 6.32 15.26
CA SER A 28 -15.56 7.15 16.09
C SER A 28 -16.38 6.37 17.11
N GLN A 29 -16.83 5.17 16.76
CA GLN A 29 -17.68 4.32 17.60
C GLN A 29 -16.93 3.16 18.26
N TYR A 30 -15.61 3.07 18.06
CA TYR A 30 -14.79 2.08 18.75
C TYR A 30 -15.01 2.20 20.28
N PRO A 31 -15.24 1.08 21.02
CA PRO A 31 -15.04 -0.33 20.63
C PRO A 31 -16.30 -1.08 20.14
N LYS A 32 -17.37 -0.38 19.75
CA LYS A 32 -18.58 -1.05 19.25
C LYS A 32 -18.28 -1.90 18.01
N LEU A 33 -18.86 -3.09 17.96
CA LEU A 33 -18.70 -4.05 16.85
C LEU A 33 -19.66 -3.73 15.70
N GLU A 34 -19.59 -2.49 15.20
CA GLU A 34 -20.37 -2.01 14.06
C GLU A 34 -19.53 -2.06 12.76
N GLY A 35 -20.19 -2.02 11.61
CA GLY A 35 -19.55 -2.11 10.28
C GLY A 35 -18.61 -0.96 9.92
N ARG A 36 -18.54 0.09 10.76
CA ARG A 36 -17.77 1.32 10.52
C ARG A 36 -16.27 1.14 10.69
N PHE A 37 -15.82 0.20 11.53
CA PHE A 37 -14.40 0.06 11.81
C PHE A 37 -13.62 -0.39 10.55
N PRO A 38 -12.64 0.40 10.06
CA PRO A 38 -12.10 0.19 8.73
C PRO A 38 -11.06 -0.94 8.69
N GLN A 39 -11.13 -1.75 7.64
CA GLN A 39 -10.01 -2.58 7.22
C GLN A 39 -9.18 -1.79 6.20
N VAL A 40 -7.88 -1.62 6.47
CA VAL A 40 -7.04 -0.72 5.69
C VAL A 40 -5.88 -1.43 4.99
N SER A 41 -5.53 -0.90 3.82
CA SER A 41 -4.36 -1.29 3.04
C SER A 41 -3.71 -0.03 2.48
N GLY A 42 -2.37 0.01 2.44
CA GLY A 42 -1.63 1.17 1.95
C GLY A 42 -1.66 2.40 2.86
N VAL A 43 -2.36 2.34 4.00
CA VAL A 43 -2.35 3.37 5.04
C VAL A 43 -2.07 2.74 6.39
N SER A 44 -1.34 3.45 7.25
CA SER A 44 -1.23 3.16 8.67
C SER A 44 -1.51 4.39 9.51
N PHE A 45 -2.13 4.21 10.68
CA PHE A 45 -2.45 5.30 11.59
C PHE A 45 -2.55 4.82 13.04
N ALA A 46 -2.42 5.76 13.97
CA ALA A 46 -2.66 5.54 15.38
C ALA A 46 -3.85 6.38 15.86
N PHE A 47 -4.68 5.83 16.74
CA PHE A 47 -5.84 6.52 17.30
C PHE A 47 -5.94 6.33 18.81
N ASP A 48 -6.42 7.36 19.50
CA ASP A 48 -6.67 7.35 20.95
C ASP A 48 -8.17 7.18 21.23
N PRO A 49 -8.62 6.01 21.73
CA PRO A 49 -10.03 5.76 22.02
C PRO A 49 -10.56 6.56 23.21
N LYS A 50 -9.70 7.17 24.05
CA LYS A 50 -10.10 7.99 25.19
C LYS A 50 -10.55 9.38 24.76
N LYS A 51 -10.19 9.82 23.56
CA LYS A 51 -10.59 11.12 23.00
C LYS A 51 -12.02 11.10 22.45
N PRO A 52 -12.70 12.27 22.41
CA PRO A 52 -14.02 12.37 21.82
C PRO A 52 -14.00 11.94 20.34
N PRO A 53 -15.08 11.33 19.82
CA PRO A 53 -15.21 11.01 18.41
C PRO A 53 -14.96 12.24 17.51
N GLY A 54 -14.22 12.06 16.42
CA GLY A 54 -13.80 13.17 15.54
C GLY A 54 -12.52 13.88 15.99
N SER A 55 -11.91 13.46 17.10
CA SER A 55 -10.59 13.94 17.55
C SER A 55 -9.71 12.82 18.08
N ARG A 56 -9.91 11.59 17.59
CA ARG A 56 -9.19 10.39 18.05
C ARG A 56 -7.86 10.19 17.33
N ILE A 57 -7.68 10.77 16.15
CA ILE A 57 -6.54 10.58 15.26
C ILE A 57 -5.83 11.92 15.09
N ASP A 58 -4.55 11.95 15.46
CA ASP A 58 -3.67 13.05 15.10
C ASP A 58 -3.12 12.82 13.68
N PRO A 59 -3.33 13.75 12.72
CA PRO A 59 -2.87 13.58 11.34
C PRO A 59 -1.38 13.26 11.21
N ARG A 60 -0.57 13.70 12.19
CA ARG A 60 0.88 13.46 12.23
C ARG A 60 1.26 11.98 12.36
N TYR A 61 0.34 11.13 12.77
CA TYR A 61 0.54 9.69 12.87
C TYR A 61 -0.07 8.90 11.71
N ILE A 62 -0.58 9.58 10.68
CA ILE A 62 -1.11 8.93 9.48
C ILE A 62 0.00 8.84 8.45
N LYS A 63 0.23 7.63 7.92
CA LYS A 63 1.13 7.37 6.81
C LYS A 63 0.37 6.73 5.65
N ILE A 64 0.60 7.24 4.44
CA ILE A 64 0.12 6.63 3.19
C ILE A 64 1.35 6.08 2.46
N GLY A 65 1.40 4.76 2.31
CA GLY A 65 2.62 4.08 1.89
C GLY A 65 3.73 4.29 2.93
N ASP A 66 4.81 4.93 2.51
CA ASP A 66 5.97 5.19 3.39
C ASP A 66 6.08 6.67 3.80
N GLU A 67 5.19 7.52 3.27
CA GLU A 67 5.15 8.97 3.50
C GLU A 67 4.07 9.34 4.51
N TYR A 68 4.26 10.45 5.22
CA TYR A 68 3.23 11.01 6.09
C TYR A 68 2.13 11.69 5.27
N LEU A 69 0.91 11.68 5.80
CA LEU A 69 -0.22 12.35 5.17
C LEU A 69 0.06 13.85 4.99
N ASP A 70 -0.12 14.34 3.76
CA ASP A 70 -0.24 15.76 3.46
C ASP A 70 -1.73 16.09 3.26
N MET A 71 -2.25 17.04 4.03
CA MET A 71 -3.66 17.40 4.04
C MET A 71 -4.15 17.95 2.69
N ASN A 72 -3.27 18.64 1.95
CA ASN A 72 -3.63 19.31 0.70
C ASN A 72 -3.31 18.47 -0.55
N GLN A 73 -2.63 17.33 -0.38
CA GLN A 73 -2.29 16.45 -1.48
C GLN A 73 -3.51 15.64 -1.92
N LYS A 74 -3.66 15.46 -3.23
CA LYS A 74 -4.67 14.58 -3.82
C LYS A 74 -4.18 13.13 -3.82
N TYR A 75 -5.03 12.23 -3.34
CA TYR A 75 -4.79 10.80 -3.27
C TYR A 75 -5.85 10.02 -4.03
N ARG A 76 -5.48 8.83 -4.49
CA ARG A 76 -6.42 7.86 -5.05
C ARG A 76 -6.92 6.94 -3.94
N PHE A 77 -8.23 6.86 -3.78
CA PHE A 77 -8.87 6.10 -2.71
C PHE A 77 -9.81 5.06 -3.32
N ALA A 78 -9.59 3.79 -2.96
CA ALA A 78 -10.38 2.66 -3.43
C ALA A 78 -11.22 2.11 -2.28
N THR A 79 -12.53 1.99 -2.48
CA THR A 79 -13.46 1.47 -1.48
C THR A 79 -14.73 0.94 -2.13
N LYS A 80 -15.77 0.68 -1.33
CA LYS A 80 -17.10 0.35 -1.82
C LYS A 80 -17.94 1.58 -2.14
N MET A 81 -18.77 1.50 -3.18
CA MET A 81 -19.81 2.46 -3.53
C MET A 81 -20.75 2.75 -2.34
N TYR A 82 -21.00 1.74 -1.49
CA TYR A 82 -21.69 1.88 -0.20
C TYR A 82 -21.10 3.03 0.63
N MET A 83 -19.77 3.09 0.78
CA MET A 83 -19.08 4.12 1.57
C MET A 83 -19.01 5.46 0.84
N HIS A 84 -18.79 5.46 -0.47
CA HIS A 84 -18.80 6.69 -1.28
C HIS A 84 -20.16 7.41 -1.22
N GLN A 85 -21.26 6.66 -1.18
CA GLN A 85 -22.61 7.20 -0.96
C GLN A 85 -22.86 7.69 0.49
N GLY A 86 -21.82 7.79 1.33
CA GLY A 86 -21.84 8.32 2.68
C GLY A 86 -22.51 7.46 3.75
N ARG A 87 -22.72 6.18 3.47
CA ARG A 87 -23.32 5.27 4.46
C ARG A 87 -22.36 5.07 5.64
N ASP A 88 -22.81 4.48 6.75
CA ASP A 88 -22.05 4.38 8.00
C ASP A 88 -21.38 5.70 8.48
N GLY A 89 -21.87 6.86 8.03
CA GLY A 89 -21.33 8.19 8.38
C GLY A 89 -20.12 8.64 7.55
N TYR A 90 -19.83 7.97 6.42
CA TYR A 90 -18.74 8.35 5.51
C TYR A 90 -19.13 9.50 4.56
N ASP A 91 -19.93 10.45 5.04
CA ASP A 91 -20.51 11.52 4.23
C ASP A 91 -19.47 12.38 3.49
N MET A 92 -18.27 12.52 4.08
CA MET A 92 -17.15 13.23 3.47
C MET A 92 -16.70 12.65 2.12
N LEU A 93 -17.06 11.40 1.80
CA LEU A 93 -16.67 10.75 0.56
C LEU A 93 -17.61 11.07 -0.62
N LYS A 94 -18.83 11.58 -0.37
CA LYS A 94 -19.88 11.76 -1.38
C LYS A 94 -19.47 12.65 -2.55
N ASP A 95 -18.76 13.73 -2.24
CA ASP A 95 -18.42 14.76 -3.22
C ASP A 95 -17.07 14.50 -3.91
N CYS A 96 -16.44 13.35 -3.64
CA CYS A 96 -15.16 12.99 -4.24
C CYS A 96 -15.33 12.57 -5.70
N GLU A 97 -14.46 13.07 -6.58
CA GLU A 97 -14.45 12.81 -8.01
C GLU A 97 -14.15 11.33 -8.32
N ILE A 98 -15.10 10.63 -8.92
CA ILE A 98 -14.95 9.22 -9.28
C ILE A 98 -14.07 9.07 -10.53
N LEU A 99 -13.02 8.26 -10.42
CA LEU A 99 -12.14 7.88 -11.52
C LEU A 99 -12.56 6.57 -12.20
N LEU A 100 -13.04 5.61 -11.41
CA LEU A 100 -13.58 4.35 -11.92
C LEU A 100 -14.86 4.03 -11.16
N ASN A 101 -15.94 3.89 -11.93
CA ASN A 101 -17.25 3.56 -11.39
C ASN A 101 -17.37 2.07 -11.06
N GLU A 102 -18.51 1.68 -10.48
CA GLU A 102 -18.80 0.29 -10.14
C GLU A 102 -18.78 -0.66 -11.35
N GLU A 103 -19.22 -0.18 -12.52
CA GLU A 103 -19.24 -0.99 -13.75
C GLU A 103 -17.85 -1.18 -14.37
N GLU A 104 -16.95 -0.23 -14.16
CA GLU A 104 -15.59 -0.23 -14.74
C GLU A 104 -14.58 -0.91 -13.81
N SER A 105 -14.89 -0.95 -12.51
CA SER A 105 -14.02 -1.50 -11.49
C SER A 105 -14.07 -3.04 -11.49
N PRO A 106 -12.92 -3.73 -11.38
CA PRO A 106 -12.91 -5.17 -11.23
C PRO A 106 -13.70 -5.62 -10.00
N GLU A 107 -14.49 -6.68 -10.14
CA GLU A 107 -15.12 -7.34 -9.01
C GLU A 107 -14.07 -7.75 -7.96
N LEU A 108 -14.38 -7.53 -6.67
CA LEU A 108 -13.47 -7.87 -5.57
C LEU A 108 -13.04 -9.34 -5.60
N ARG A 109 -13.99 -10.25 -5.91
CA ARG A 109 -13.70 -11.68 -6.02
C ARG A 109 -12.64 -11.95 -7.09
N THR A 110 -12.82 -11.37 -8.27
CA THR A 110 -11.88 -11.50 -9.39
C THR A 110 -10.54 -10.90 -9.05
N ALA A 111 -10.51 -9.73 -8.38
CA ALA A 111 -9.27 -9.10 -7.93
C ALA A 111 -8.49 -10.00 -6.95
N VAL A 112 -9.16 -10.62 -5.98
CA VAL A 112 -8.55 -11.55 -5.01
C VAL A 112 -8.08 -12.83 -5.71
N GLN A 113 -8.90 -13.41 -6.60
CA GLN A 113 -8.51 -14.59 -7.38
C GLN A 113 -7.27 -14.32 -8.25
N ASN A 114 -7.24 -13.18 -8.94
CA ASN A 114 -6.10 -12.75 -9.75
C ASN A 114 -4.86 -12.51 -8.90
N HIS A 115 -5.01 -12.00 -7.67
CA HIS A 115 -3.90 -11.82 -6.74
C HIS A 115 -3.26 -13.16 -6.36
N PHE A 116 -4.04 -14.16 -5.94
CA PHE A 116 -3.51 -15.48 -5.63
C PHE A 116 -2.96 -16.22 -6.85
N GLN A 117 -3.59 -16.03 -8.02
CA GLN A 117 -3.06 -16.57 -9.27
C GLN A 117 -1.71 -15.95 -9.61
N SER A 118 -1.55 -14.65 -9.39
CA SER A 118 -0.28 -13.96 -9.58
C SER A 118 0.79 -14.51 -8.63
N ILE A 119 0.46 -14.73 -7.35
CA ILE A 119 1.38 -15.38 -6.38
C ILE A 119 1.85 -16.74 -6.90
N LYS A 120 0.94 -17.60 -7.37
CA LYS A 120 1.30 -18.92 -7.93
C LYS A 120 2.24 -18.84 -9.12
N ILE A 121 2.13 -17.79 -9.94
CA ILE A 121 3.03 -17.54 -11.07
C ILE A 121 4.41 -17.12 -10.55
N VAL A 122 4.49 -16.20 -9.58
CA VAL A 122 5.76 -15.73 -9.01
C VAL A 122 6.52 -16.84 -8.31
N THR A 123 5.82 -17.68 -7.56
CA THR A 123 6.42 -18.80 -6.82
C THR A 123 6.74 -20.00 -7.71
N GLY A 124 6.38 -19.97 -9.00
CA GLY A 124 6.63 -21.05 -9.95
C GLY A 124 5.70 -22.25 -9.80
N ALA A 125 4.67 -22.17 -8.96
CA ALA A 125 3.67 -23.23 -8.79
C ALA A 125 2.80 -23.44 -10.04
N VAL A 126 2.64 -22.40 -10.88
CA VAL A 126 1.93 -22.47 -12.15
C VAL A 126 2.79 -21.88 -13.27
N GLY A 127 2.93 -22.62 -14.38
CA GLY A 127 3.59 -22.13 -15.57
C GLY A 127 2.82 -21.00 -16.25
N HIS A 128 3.52 -20.05 -16.87
CA HIS A 128 2.93 -18.92 -17.57
C HIS A 128 3.63 -18.71 -18.91
N LYS A 129 2.87 -18.38 -19.95
CA LYS A 129 3.39 -18.19 -21.32
C LYS A 129 3.94 -16.79 -21.55
N SER A 130 3.36 -15.79 -20.89
CA SER A 130 3.75 -14.38 -21.02
C SER A 130 4.83 -14.03 -20.00
N ARG A 131 5.79 -13.17 -20.39
CA ARG A 131 6.74 -12.58 -19.43
C ARG A 131 6.11 -11.46 -18.59
N HIS A 132 4.95 -10.95 -19.03
CA HIS A 132 4.21 -9.91 -18.31
C HIS A 132 3.30 -10.55 -17.26
N ARG A 133 3.50 -10.13 -16.00
CA ARG A 133 2.62 -10.46 -14.88
C ARG A 133 2.30 -9.22 -14.07
N GLN A 134 1.18 -9.24 -13.36
CA GLN A 134 0.85 -8.20 -12.40
C GLN A 134 1.93 -8.16 -11.32
N SER A 135 2.51 -6.99 -11.09
CA SER A 135 3.45 -6.80 -9.99
C SER A 135 2.70 -6.82 -8.67
N LEU A 136 3.24 -7.56 -7.71
CA LEU A 136 2.63 -7.79 -6.39
C LEU A 136 3.01 -6.71 -5.38
N ILE A 137 4.04 -5.89 -5.68
CA ILE A 137 4.38 -4.74 -4.85
C ILE A 137 3.39 -3.61 -5.09
N CYS A 138 2.75 -3.16 -4.01
CA CYS A 138 2.00 -1.90 -3.98
C CYS A 138 2.85 -0.74 -4.51
N LEU A 139 2.32 -0.01 -5.49
CA LEU A 139 3.01 1.09 -6.18
C LEU A 139 3.59 2.15 -5.22
N SER A 140 2.94 2.40 -4.09
CA SER A 140 3.44 3.31 -3.06
C SER A 140 4.78 2.89 -2.47
N ARG A 141 5.00 1.58 -2.29
CA ARG A 141 6.29 1.03 -1.83
C ARG A 141 7.33 0.98 -2.94
N ARG A 142 6.95 1.05 -4.22
CA ARG A 142 7.94 1.04 -5.32
C ARG A 142 8.79 2.30 -5.32
N HIS A 143 8.19 3.46 -5.08
CA HIS A 143 8.94 4.73 -5.07
C HIS A 143 9.94 4.77 -3.92
N SER A 144 9.55 4.33 -2.72
CA SER A 144 10.47 4.21 -1.58
C SER A 144 11.54 3.18 -1.81
N VAL A 145 11.20 2.01 -2.37
CA VAL A 145 12.19 0.98 -2.73
C VAL A 145 13.17 1.53 -3.76
N VAL A 146 12.69 2.23 -4.80
CA VAL A 146 13.54 2.90 -5.80
C VAL A 146 14.41 3.97 -5.16
N LYS A 147 13.86 4.81 -4.27
CA LYS A 147 14.60 5.83 -3.53
C LYS A 147 15.68 5.23 -2.64
N MET A 148 15.37 4.14 -1.92
CA MET A 148 16.35 3.38 -1.14
C MET A 148 17.43 2.77 -2.04
N PHE A 149 17.09 2.32 -3.26
CA PHE A 149 18.07 1.90 -4.26
C PHE A 149 18.95 3.06 -4.74
N GLU A 150 18.38 4.23 -5.03
CA GLU A 150 19.13 5.43 -5.45
C GLU A 150 20.05 5.95 -4.34
N GLU A 151 19.59 5.97 -3.10
CA GLU A 151 20.35 6.39 -1.92
C GLU A 151 21.46 5.40 -1.55
N SER A 152 21.20 4.09 -1.65
CA SER A 152 22.24 3.06 -1.48
C SER A 152 23.22 2.98 -2.66
N SER A 153 22.87 3.57 -3.80
CA SER A 153 23.73 3.70 -4.98
C SER A 153 24.59 4.98 -4.97
N GLN A 154 24.68 5.70 -3.84
CA GLN A 154 25.66 6.77 -3.71
C GLN A 154 27.07 6.24 -4.09
N PRO A 155 27.77 6.88 -5.03
CA PRO A 155 28.98 6.31 -5.59
C PRO A 155 30.11 6.41 -4.58
N THR A 156 30.42 5.31 -3.89
CA THR A 156 31.77 5.15 -3.39
C THR A 156 32.69 5.14 -4.61
N ALA A 157 33.56 6.16 -4.66
CA ALA A 157 34.55 6.47 -5.69
C ALA A 157 34.62 5.47 -6.87
N ARG A 158 34.13 5.90 -8.05
CA ARG A 158 34.40 5.20 -9.30
C ARG A 158 35.93 5.05 -9.47
N ALA A 159 36.44 3.84 -9.30
CA ALA A 159 37.82 3.53 -9.62
C ALA A 159 38.07 3.84 -11.12
N PRO A 160 39.20 4.47 -11.49
CA PRO A 160 39.40 4.90 -12.86
C PRO A 160 39.48 3.69 -13.79
N LEU A 161 38.76 3.77 -14.91
CA LEU A 161 38.75 2.76 -15.97
C LEU A 161 40.16 2.62 -16.56
N ARG A 162 40.90 1.58 -16.17
CA ARG A 162 42.07 1.15 -16.95
C ARG A 162 41.58 0.53 -18.26
N ARG A 163 41.97 1.16 -19.36
CA ARG A 163 41.81 0.66 -20.73
C ARG A 163 42.64 -0.62 -20.85
N GLY A 164 41.98 -1.77 -20.93
CA GLY A 164 42.61 -3.06 -21.15
C GLY A 164 41.59 -4.03 -21.74
N PHE A 165 41.81 -4.43 -22.98
CA PHE A 165 41.09 -5.53 -23.62
C PHE A 165 41.53 -6.83 -22.94
N SER A 166 40.62 -7.50 -22.23
CA SER A 166 40.80 -8.89 -21.81
C SER A 166 39.49 -9.65 -22.01
N LEU A 167 39.61 -10.90 -22.45
CA LEU A 167 38.57 -11.85 -22.84
C LEU A 167 37.60 -12.25 -21.70
N ASP A 168 37.72 -11.65 -20.51
CA ASP A 168 36.90 -11.91 -19.32
C ASP A 168 35.58 -11.10 -19.25
N ALA A 169 35.14 -10.53 -20.37
CA ALA A 169 33.87 -9.80 -20.44
C ALA A 169 32.64 -10.69 -20.16
N VAL A 170 32.77 -12.02 -20.31
CA VAL A 170 31.72 -12.99 -20.01
C VAL A 170 31.62 -13.26 -18.50
N ALA A 171 32.75 -13.42 -17.82
CA ALA A 171 32.79 -13.64 -16.37
C ALA A 171 32.29 -12.40 -15.59
N LYS A 172 32.67 -11.19 -16.04
CA LYS A 172 32.18 -9.94 -15.44
C LYS A 172 30.70 -9.68 -15.72
N ARG A 173 30.17 -10.06 -16.88
CA ARG A 173 28.72 -9.99 -17.15
C ARG A 173 27.92 -10.87 -16.20
N ASN A 174 28.43 -12.04 -15.82
CA ASN A 174 27.76 -12.91 -14.86
C ASN A 174 27.87 -12.40 -13.41
N LEU A 175 28.96 -11.74 -13.03
CA LEU A 175 29.10 -11.10 -11.71
C LEU A 175 28.16 -9.89 -11.53
N PHE A 176 28.07 -9.02 -12.55
CA PHE A 176 27.10 -7.90 -12.54
C PHE A 176 25.64 -8.40 -12.59
N LYS A 177 25.37 -9.56 -13.23
CA LYS A 177 24.04 -10.20 -13.20
C LYS A 177 23.65 -10.78 -11.83
N MET A 178 24.62 -10.93 -10.92
CA MET A 178 24.37 -11.46 -9.57
C MET A 178 24.29 -10.38 -8.49
N GLN A 179 24.84 -9.19 -8.72
CA GLN A 179 24.74 -8.07 -7.78
C GLN A 179 23.45 -7.24 -7.91
N ASP A 180 22.81 -7.19 -9.09
CA ASP A 180 21.53 -6.48 -9.29
C ASP A 180 20.28 -7.31 -8.88
N LYS A 181 20.48 -8.55 -8.41
CA LYS A 181 19.41 -9.49 -8.03
C LYS A 181 19.18 -9.55 -6.51
N THR A 182 19.52 -8.50 -5.77
CA THR A 182 18.74 -8.08 -4.60
C THR A 182 17.45 -7.34 -5.02
N SER A 183 17.00 -7.65 -6.25
CA SER A 183 16.03 -6.99 -7.08
C SER A 183 14.65 -6.95 -6.43
N ILE A 184 13.84 -6.02 -6.93
CA ILE A 184 12.37 -5.98 -6.79
C ILE A 184 11.74 -7.38 -6.73
N ASP A 185 12.26 -8.37 -7.47
CA ASP A 185 11.80 -9.76 -7.44
C ASP A 185 11.90 -10.42 -6.06
N LYS A 186 12.96 -10.13 -5.27
CA LYS A 186 13.08 -10.63 -3.89
C LYS A 186 12.00 -10.03 -2.99
N ILE A 187 11.75 -8.73 -3.13
CA ILE A 187 10.70 -8.04 -2.35
C ILE A 187 9.33 -8.60 -2.75
N GLU A 188 9.08 -8.82 -4.04
CA GLU A 188 7.86 -9.48 -4.51
C GLU A 188 7.73 -10.90 -3.97
N TYR A 189 8.82 -11.66 -3.97
CA TYR A 189 8.86 -13.03 -3.45
C TYR A 189 8.56 -13.07 -1.93
N GLU A 190 9.12 -12.13 -1.17
CA GLU A 190 8.83 -11.99 0.26
C GLU A 190 7.35 -11.63 0.52
N GLN A 191 6.73 -10.83 -0.36
CA GLN A 191 5.30 -10.54 -0.28
C GLN A 191 4.40 -11.72 -0.70
N CYS A 192 4.94 -12.67 -1.47
CA CYS A 192 4.24 -13.92 -1.79
C CYS A 192 4.16 -14.88 -0.60
N LYS A 193 4.90 -14.62 0.49
CA LYS A 193 4.78 -15.40 1.73
C LYS A 193 3.46 -15.07 2.40
N LEU A 194 2.49 -15.98 2.27
CA LEU A 194 1.14 -15.89 2.84
C LEU A 194 1.08 -16.17 4.35
N GLU A 195 2.23 -16.22 5.02
CA GLU A 195 2.29 -16.44 6.46
C GLU A 195 1.63 -15.25 7.20
N PRO A 196 0.79 -15.50 8.22
CA PRO A 196 0.12 -14.43 8.94
C PRO A 196 1.15 -13.56 9.68
N LYS A 197 1.09 -12.24 9.47
CA LYS A 197 1.98 -11.24 10.07
C LYS A 197 1.17 -10.14 10.73
N ILE A 198 1.67 -9.62 11.85
CA ILE A 198 1.14 -8.41 12.47
C ILE A 198 1.85 -7.22 11.84
N GLU A 199 1.18 -6.52 10.92
CA GLU A 199 1.75 -5.34 10.26
C GLU A 199 1.60 -4.05 11.07
N GLY A 200 0.70 -4.01 12.06
CA GLY A 200 0.49 -2.83 12.90
C GLY A 200 -0.03 -1.62 12.11
N ARG A 201 -0.92 -1.82 11.14
CA ARG A 201 -1.48 -0.69 10.34
C ARG A 201 -2.42 0.20 11.13
N ILE A 202 -3.15 -0.36 12.10
CA ILE A 202 -4.02 0.40 13.00
C ILE A 202 -3.52 0.13 14.41
N ILE A 203 -3.10 1.18 15.13
CA ILE A 203 -2.52 1.06 16.46
C ILE A 203 -3.32 1.92 17.45
N ILE A 204 -3.58 1.40 18.65
CA ILE A 204 -4.12 2.20 19.75
C ILE A 204 -2.98 3.04 20.32
N LEU A 205 -3.16 4.36 20.35
CA LEU A 205 -2.18 5.31 20.82
C LEU A 205 -2.09 5.26 22.35
N SER A 206 -1.13 4.49 22.87
CA SER A 206 -0.66 4.58 24.25
C SER A 206 0.51 5.57 24.36
N ASP A 207 0.86 5.99 25.58
CA ASP A 207 2.01 6.89 25.81
C ASP A 207 3.31 6.27 25.28
N GLU A 208 3.51 4.98 25.48
CA GLU A 208 4.68 4.24 24.95
C GLU A 208 4.72 4.22 23.41
N VAL A 209 3.57 3.94 22.76
CA VAL A 209 3.47 3.94 21.30
C VAL A 209 3.72 5.34 20.76
N LYS A 210 3.20 6.36 21.44
CA LYS A 210 3.41 7.76 21.06
C LYS A 210 4.89 8.12 21.09
N GLU A 211 5.62 7.78 22.16
CA GLU A 211 7.07 8.01 22.24
C GLU A 211 7.82 7.27 21.12
N GLN A 212 7.42 6.04 20.79
CA GLN A 212 8.03 5.28 19.70
C GLN A 212 7.78 5.92 18.33
N LEU A 213 6.58 6.44 18.09
CA LEU A 213 6.23 7.12 16.85
C LEU A 213 6.96 8.47 16.72
N GLU A 214 7.13 9.20 17.82
CA GLU A 214 7.89 10.44 17.87
C GLU A 214 9.39 10.22 17.63
N LYS A 215 9.97 9.12 18.14
CA LYS A 215 11.38 8.75 17.89
C LYS A 215 11.68 8.30 16.45
N LYS A 216 10.68 7.77 15.74
CA LYS A 216 10.83 7.28 14.36
C LYS A 216 10.68 8.37 13.30
N ARG A 217 10.32 9.57 13.72
CA ARG A 217 10.09 10.72 12.85
C ARG A 217 11.37 11.56 12.74
#